data_AF-A0A0K2X362-F1
#
_entry.id   AF-A0A0K2X362-F1
#
_cell.length_a   1.000
_cell.length_b   1.000
_cell.length_c   1.000
_cell.angle_alpha   90.00
_cell.angle_beta   90.00
_cell.angle_gamma   90.00
#
_symmetry.space_group_name_H-M   'P 1'
#
loop_
_entity.id
_entity.type
_entity.pdbx_description
1 polymer ?
#
loop_
_entity_poly.entity_id
_entity_poly.type
_entity_poly.pdbx_seq_one_letter_code
_entity_poly.pdbx_strand_id
1 'polypeptide(L)'
;MASDYRPEYKTLAQEEVQHISGTDRYIPSYGEPQSWIDFYRKYSNLSVLTCCYLRCTQEAVIGAHVKVKSIGNKYFIVPVCKSHNPKGNQTFTVNSGTRAVPQVLENQP
;
A
#
# COMPACT_ATOMS: atom_id res chain seq x y z
N MET A 1 -23.82 15.72 -5.14
CA MET A 1 -23.73 14.32 -4.69
C MET A 1 -22.27 13.91 -4.83
N ALA A 2 -21.57 13.64 -3.73
CA ALA A 2 -20.19 13.17 -3.82
C ALA A 2 -20.23 11.74 -4.36
N SER A 3 -19.57 11.50 -5.49
CA SER A 3 -19.31 10.15 -5.95
C SER A 3 -18.49 9.43 -4.87
N ASP A 4 -19.03 8.34 -4.34
CA ASP A 4 -18.32 7.44 -3.42
C ASP A 4 -17.18 6.76 -4.18
N TYR A 5 -16.10 7.50 -4.40
CA TYR A 5 -14.90 7.00 -5.04
C TYR A 5 -14.26 5.94 -4.15
N ARG A 6 -14.45 4.67 -4.51
CA ARG A 6 -13.77 3.53 -3.88
C ARG A 6 -12.74 3.00 -4.87
N PRO A 7 -11.46 3.36 -4.76
CA PRO A 7 -10.46 2.70 -5.57
C PRO A 7 -10.45 1.22 -5.23
N GLU A 8 -10.57 0.38 -6.24
CA GLU A 8 -10.46 -1.06 -6.09
C GLU A 8 -9.00 -1.41 -5.78
N TYR A 9 -8.70 -1.70 -4.51
CA TYR A 9 -7.44 -2.36 -4.15
C TYR A 9 -7.33 -3.69 -4.91
N LYS A 10 -6.10 -4.12 -5.18
CA LYS A 10 -5.82 -5.46 -5.70
C LYS A 10 -5.47 -6.38 -4.54
N THR A 11 -5.95 -7.62 -4.57
CA THR A 11 -5.57 -8.62 -3.57
C THR A 11 -4.36 -9.38 -4.09
N LEU A 12 -3.25 -9.32 -3.39
CA LEU A 12 -2.01 -10.01 -3.74
C LEU A 12 -2.06 -11.46 -3.26
N ALA A 13 -1.45 -12.36 -4.04
CA ALA A 13 -1.06 -13.66 -3.54
C ALA A 13 0.13 -13.52 -2.58
N GLN A 14 0.60 -14.63 -2.01
CA GLN A 14 1.90 -14.62 -1.38
C GLN A 14 2.97 -14.44 -2.47
N GLU A 15 3.56 -13.25 -2.57
CA GLU A 15 4.51 -12.91 -3.63
C GLU A 15 5.57 -11.92 -3.14
N GLU A 16 6.66 -11.82 -3.89
CA GLU A 16 7.71 -10.83 -3.65
C GLU A 16 7.35 -9.49 -4.30
N VAL A 17 7.47 -8.40 -3.52
CA VAL A 17 7.29 -7.02 -3.97
C VAL A 17 8.57 -6.22 -3.74
N GLN A 18 8.79 -5.19 -4.54
CA GLN A 18 9.96 -4.31 -4.41
C GLN A 18 9.58 -3.01 -3.72
N HIS A 19 10.22 -2.67 -2.59
CA HIS A 19 10.04 -1.38 -1.95
C HIS A 19 10.64 -0.24 -2.78
N ILE A 20 9.99 0.92 -2.76
CA ILE A 20 10.44 2.15 -3.41
C ILE A 20 10.58 3.23 -2.33
N SER A 21 11.82 3.58 -1.99
CA SER A 21 12.11 4.57 -0.95
C SER A 21 12.01 6.03 -1.44
N GLY A 22 11.80 6.97 -0.50
CA GLY A 22 11.87 8.41 -0.77
C GLY A 22 10.69 8.97 -1.57
N THR A 23 9.49 8.42 -1.34
CA THR A 23 8.30 8.68 -2.16
C THR A 23 7.23 9.53 -1.49
N ASP A 24 7.53 10.12 -0.33
CA ASP A 24 6.56 10.94 0.42
C ASP A 24 6.05 12.14 -0.40
N ARG A 25 6.91 12.71 -1.25
CA ARG A 25 6.53 13.79 -2.20
C ARG A 25 5.54 13.36 -3.29
N TYR A 26 5.26 12.07 -3.44
CA TYR A 26 4.32 11.52 -4.41
C TYR A 26 2.99 11.10 -3.77
N ILE A 27 2.82 11.33 -2.47
CA ILE A 27 1.53 11.17 -1.81
C ILE A 27 0.55 12.13 -2.50
N PRO A 28 -0.58 11.64 -3.04
CA PRO A 28 -1.52 12.51 -3.72
C PRO A 28 -2.08 13.57 -2.78
N SER A 29 -2.09 14.83 -3.24
CA SER A 29 -2.59 15.96 -2.46
C SER A 29 -4.12 15.98 -2.35
N TYR A 30 -4.83 15.37 -3.31
CA TYR A 30 -6.28 15.30 -3.27
C TYR A 30 -6.76 14.37 -2.14
N GLY A 31 -7.79 14.80 -1.42
CA GLY A 31 -8.34 14.02 -0.31
C GLY A 31 -7.45 13.95 0.93
N GLU A 32 -6.39 14.76 0.96
CA GLU A 32 -5.54 15.15 2.11
C GLU A 32 -4.85 14.05 2.96
N PRO A 33 -4.43 12.89 2.42
CA PRO A 33 -3.57 11.99 3.17
C PRO A 33 -2.22 12.65 3.48
N GLN A 34 -1.84 12.70 4.76
CA GLN A 34 -0.56 13.30 5.20
C GLN A 34 0.61 12.31 5.15
N SER A 35 0.30 11.03 4.96
CA SER A 35 1.27 9.94 4.90
C SER A 35 0.76 8.80 4.02
N TRP A 36 1.64 7.89 3.61
CA TRP A 36 1.22 6.69 2.90
C TRP A 36 0.34 5.76 3.74
N ILE A 37 0.47 5.75 5.07
CA ILE A 37 -0.42 4.95 5.92
C ILE A 37 -1.82 5.57 5.97
N ASP A 38 -1.96 6.90 5.94
CA ASP A 38 -3.27 7.57 5.86
C ASP A 38 -3.94 7.28 4.52
N PHE A 39 -3.19 7.38 3.43
CA PHE A 39 -3.65 7.00 2.10
C PHE A 39 -4.13 5.54 2.09
N TYR A 40 -3.32 4.62 2.64
CA TYR A 40 -3.69 3.21 2.71
C TYR A 40 -4.94 2.96 3.56
N ARG A 41 -5.06 3.59 4.75
CA ARG A 41 -6.26 3.48 5.61
C ARG A 41 -7.52 3.88 4.86
N LYS A 42 -7.46 5.00 4.13
CA LYS A 42 -8.60 5.54 3.39
C LYS A 42 -9.09 4.60 2.27
N TYR A 43 -8.16 3.92 1.61
CA TYR A 43 -8.44 3.25 0.33
C TYR A 43 -8.34 1.71 0.38
N SER A 44 -7.82 1.12 1.46
CA SER A 44 -7.74 -0.33 1.64
C SER A 44 -9.08 -0.98 2.03
N ASN A 45 -10.06 -0.19 2.47
CA ASN A 45 -11.34 -0.67 3.01
C ASN A 45 -11.18 -1.65 4.19
N LEU A 46 -10.16 -1.43 5.02
CA LEU A 46 -9.86 -2.21 6.23
C LEU A 46 -10.00 -1.31 7.46
N SER A 47 -10.70 -1.81 8.48
CA SER A 47 -10.80 -1.16 9.79
C SER A 47 -9.58 -1.43 10.68
N VAL A 48 -8.91 -2.57 10.47
CA VAL A 48 -7.71 -2.99 11.21
C VAL A 48 -6.57 -3.22 10.21
N LEU A 49 -5.43 -2.60 10.46
CA LEU A 49 -4.26 -2.74 9.60
C LEU A 49 -3.24 -3.66 10.25
N THR A 50 -3.03 -4.82 9.63
CA THR A 50 -1.97 -5.78 10.01
C THR A 50 -0.83 -5.68 9.01
N CYS A 51 0.40 -5.84 9.49
CA CYS A 51 1.58 -5.86 8.64
C CYS A 51 1.47 -6.96 7.58
N CYS A 52 1.66 -6.58 6.31
CA CYS A 52 1.59 -7.53 5.20
C CYS A 52 2.84 -8.40 5.06
N TYR A 53 3.93 -8.11 5.78
CA TYR A 53 5.15 -8.93 5.71
C TYR A 53 4.83 -10.39 6.08
N LEU A 54 5.38 -11.33 5.32
CA LEU A 54 5.09 -12.76 5.45
C LEU A 54 5.14 -13.22 6.92
N ARG A 55 4.03 -13.80 7.40
CA ARG A 55 3.83 -14.32 8.77
C ARG A 55 3.93 -13.28 9.90
N CYS A 56 3.98 -11.98 9.60
CA CYS A 56 3.88 -10.94 10.60
C CYS A 56 2.42 -10.71 11.01
N THR A 57 2.18 -10.56 12.31
CA THR A 57 0.85 -10.27 12.89
C THR A 57 0.80 -8.93 13.63
N GLN A 58 1.88 -8.14 13.57
CA GLN A 58 1.95 -6.84 14.22
C GLN A 58 1.05 -5.81 13.52
N GLU A 59 0.62 -4.79 14.27
CA GLU A 59 -0.08 -3.64 13.71
C GLU A 59 0.79 -2.93 12.66
N ALA A 60 0.18 -2.60 11.52
CA ALA A 60 0.82 -1.76 10.52
C ALA A 60 0.59 -0.27 10.80
N VAL A 61 1.71 0.46 10.84
CA VAL A 61 1.73 1.90 11.13
C VAL A 61 2.44 2.70 10.02
N ILE A 62 2.90 2.03 8.96
CA ILE A 62 3.59 2.63 7.82
C ILE A 62 2.98 2.08 6.53
N GLY A 63 2.75 2.96 5.56
CA GLY A 63 2.42 2.57 4.18
C GLY A 63 3.71 2.46 3.38
N ALA A 64 4.06 1.25 2.94
CA ALA A 64 5.21 1.03 2.08
C ALA A 64 4.80 1.21 0.62
N HIS A 65 5.54 2.05 -0.11
CA HIS A 65 5.38 2.16 -1.55
C HIS A 65 6.10 1.00 -2.23
N VAL A 66 5.39 0.22 -3.04
CA VAL A 66 5.92 -0.99 -3.65
C VAL A 66 5.63 -1.06 -5.14
N LYS A 67 6.53 -1.73 -5.86
CA LYS A 67 6.31 -2.18 -7.23
C LYS A 67 5.97 -3.66 -7.22
N VAL A 68 4.88 -4.01 -7.88
CA VAL A 68 4.37 -5.39 -7.97
C VAL A 68 4.50 -5.90 -9.40
N LYS A 69 5.35 -6.91 -9.60
CA LYS A 69 5.66 -7.45 -10.94
C LYS A 69 4.48 -8.20 -11.54
N SER A 70 3.78 -9.01 -10.74
CA SER A 70 2.65 -9.84 -11.18
C SER A 70 1.48 -9.04 -11.75
N ILE A 71 1.34 -7.77 -11.36
CA ILE A 71 0.29 -6.85 -11.82
C ILE A 71 0.85 -5.85 -12.84
N GLY A 72 1.72 -6.32 -13.74
CA GLY A 72 2.23 -5.52 -14.84
C GLY A 72 3.19 -4.40 -14.40
N ASN A 73 4.01 -4.65 -13.38
CA ASN A 73 5.01 -3.69 -12.88
C ASN A 73 4.43 -2.36 -12.37
N LYS A 74 3.20 -2.38 -11.85
CA LYS A 74 2.51 -1.20 -11.31
C LYS A 74 2.91 -0.90 -9.85
N TYR A 75 2.61 0.32 -9.43
CA TYR A 75 2.96 0.86 -8.11
C TYR A 75 1.76 0.88 -7.18
N PHE A 76 1.98 0.47 -5.93
CA PHE A 76 0.95 0.29 -4.92
C PHE A 76 1.45 0.68 -3.53
N ILE A 77 0.52 0.90 -2.61
CA ILE A 77 0.78 1.06 -1.19
C ILE A 77 0.32 -0.21 -0.46
N VAL A 78 1.16 -0.74 0.43
CA VAL A 78 0.86 -1.88 1.30
C VAL A 78 1.20 -1.56 2.76
N PRO A 79 0.54 -2.18 3.75
CA PRO A 79 0.70 -1.82 5.16
C PRO A 79 1.84 -2.61 5.82
N VAL A 80 2.80 -1.94 6.45
CA VAL A 80 3.89 -2.59 7.21
C VAL A 80 4.00 -2.05 8.64
N CYS A 81 4.46 -2.88 9.57
CA CYS A 81 4.81 -2.44 10.91
C CYS A 81 6.19 -1.76 10.90
N LYS A 82 6.53 -1.07 12.00
CA LYS A 82 7.80 -0.33 12.12
C LYS A 82 9.04 -1.21 11.94
N SER A 83 9.01 -2.46 12.41
CA SER A 83 10.15 -3.39 12.29
C SER A 83 10.36 -3.91 10.87
N HIS A 84 9.32 -3.92 10.05
CA HIS A 84 9.35 -4.41 8.66
C HIS A 84 9.31 -3.28 7.63
N ASN A 85 9.50 -2.03 8.04
CA ASN A 85 9.68 -0.93 7.10
C ASN A 85 10.98 -1.16 6.30
N PRO A 86 10.92 -1.51 5.00
CA PRO A 86 12.11 -1.90 4.26
C PRO A 86 13.03 -0.69 4.06
N LYS A 87 14.34 -0.91 4.12
CA LYS A 87 15.32 0.16 3.86
C LYS A 87 15.67 0.20 2.38
N GLY A 88 15.73 1.39 1.79
CA GLY A 88 16.10 1.55 0.38
C GLY A 88 15.14 0.81 -0.55
N ASN A 89 15.63 0.23 -1.65
CA ASN A 89 14.78 -0.45 -2.65
C ASN A 89 14.77 -1.98 -2.51
N GLN A 90 14.80 -2.48 -1.27
CA GLN A 90 14.81 -3.91 -0.95
C GLN A 90 13.50 -4.61 -1.35
N THR A 91 13.58 -5.89 -1.67
CA THR A 91 12.39 -6.73 -1.86
C THR A 91 11.94 -7.37 -0.56
N PHE A 92 10.67 -7.72 -0.47
CA PHE A 92 10.12 -8.51 0.62
C PHE A 92 8.89 -9.30 0.17
N THR A 93 8.57 -10.36 0.90
CA THR A 93 7.40 -11.21 0.61
C THR A 93 6.19 -10.75 1.42
N VAL A 94 5.06 -10.57 0.74
CA VAL A 94 3.78 -10.26 1.38
C VAL A 94 2.98 -11.52 1.70
N ASN A 95 2.09 -11.46 2.68
CA ASN A 95 1.09 -12.48 2.95
C ASN A 95 0.05 -12.54 1.82
N SER A 96 -0.43 -13.75 1.52
CA SER A 96 -1.62 -13.92 0.67
C SER A 96 -2.82 -13.17 1.27
N GLY A 97 -3.62 -12.54 0.43
CA GLY A 97 -4.76 -11.72 0.87
C GLY A 97 -4.39 -10.26 1.15
N THR A 98 -3.12 -9.86 0.99
CA THR A 98 -2.71 -8.47 1.15
C THR A 98 -3.45 -7.58 0.16
N ARG A 99 -4.19 -6.58 0.66
CA ARG A 99 -4.80 -5.55 -0.18
C ARG A 99 -3.74 -4.52 -0.55
N ALA A 100 -3.39 -4.43 -1.83
CA ALA A 100 -2.49 -3.43 -2.39
C ALA A 100 -3.32 -2.29 -3.00
N VAL A 101 -3.16 -1.09 -2.47
CA VAL A 101 -3.89 0.09 -2.96
C VAL A 101 -3.08 0.72 -4.10
N PRO A 102 -3.63 0.89 -5.32
CA PRO A 102 -2.91 1.55 -6.41
C PRO A 102 -2.39 2.93 -6.00
N GLN A 103 -1.16 3.29 -6.39
CA GLN A 103 -0.65 4.66 -6.18
C GLN A 103 -1.46 5.67 -7.00
N VAL A 104 -1.78 5.30 -8.24
CA VAL A 104 -2.64 6.09 -9.14
C VAL A 104 -4.02 5.47 -9.12
N LEU A 105 -4.99 6.27 -8.71
CA LEU A 105 -6.38 5.88 -8.57
C LEU A 105 -7.11 6.16 -9.89
N GLU A 106 -7.63 5.15 -10.60
CA GLU A 106 -8.32 5.31 -11.90
C GLU A 106 -9.62 6.12 -11.71
N ASN A 107 -9.92 7.10 -12.58
CA ASN A 107 -11.07 8.02 -12.50
C ASN A 107 -11.05 9.02 -11.33
N GLN A 108 -9.91 9.67 -11.08
CA GLN A 108 -9.92 10.95 -10.35
C GLN A 108 -10.59 12.05 -11.21
N PRO A 109 -11.32 13.01 -10.60
CA PRO A 109 -11.74 14.22 -11.30
C PRO A 109 -10.56 15.04 -11.81
#